data_AF-A0A4R0JWF7-F1
#
_entry.id   AF-A0A4R0JWF7-F1
#
_cell.length_a   1.000
_cell.length_b   1.000
_cell.length_c   1.000
_cell.angle_alpha   90.00
_cell.angle_beta   90.00
_cell.angle_gamma   90.00
#
_symmetry.space_group_name_H-M   'P 1'
#
loop_
_entity.id
_entity.type
_entity.pdbx_description
1 polymer ?
#
loop_
_entity_poly.entity_id
_entity_poly.type
_entity_poly.pdbx_seq_one_letter_code
_entity_poly.pdbx_strand_id
1 'polypeptide(L)'
;MATGSMLRATAYRPARMLLRRLTALVRRPVVVSTLLLSVAGYGIGPHVEIDCYRLSVAAMVQRDHGRVHTASPATRAADRLADVSPTDQARVEGTLAAAAPVDRPYLLKVWAAGHSADDIVTFARLIRGKGSGWLRTHLSLIDPDGSGSATYRSSPVEQTDDTTCGSMTILVARAMADPLYALHLTTGDSSYRADASASHFQMRLTAEERRIHDATNRFWPQRLGSTPIGLSSELNRHADALGARYEPRFVTGTGGKSALRDAVEAAGNGQPVPVLIGNWIPRHYILLIGRDGGDLVIYEPGYATVDRISAQSFLDGKIDVIGYRHLYSVVTPTA
;
A
#
# COMPACT_ATOMS: atom_id res chain seq x y z
N MET A 1 58.30 30.74 -7.53
CA MET A 1 57.49 31.62 -8.39
C MET A 1 56.47 30.72 -9.06
N ALA A 2 55.24 30.65 -8.51
CA ALA A 2 54.02 31.27 -9.07
C ALA A 2 53.62 30.62 -10.41
N THR A 3 52.43 30.09 -10.70
CA THR A 3 51.04 30.12 -10.17
C THR A 3 50.28 29.13 -11.09
N GLY A 4 49.39 28.23 -10.68
CA GLY A 4 48.05 28.51 -10.15
C GLY A 4 47.00 28.64 -11.28
N SER A 5 46.19 27.60 -11.54
CA SER A 5 44.86 27.76 -12.17
C SER A 5 43.94 26.60 -11.76
N MET A 6 43.09 26.87 -10.76
CA MET A 6 41.94 26.05 -10.38
C MET A 6 40.69 26.71 -10.96
N LEU A 7 39.98 26.00 -11.84
CA LEU A 7 38.63 26.37 -12.29
C LEU A 7 37.61 25.92 -11.23
N ARG A 8 37.03 26.88 -10.50
CA ARG A 8 35.84 26.70 -9.66
C ARG A 8 34.59 26.91 -10.52
N ALA A 9 33.75 25.89 -10.59
CA ALA A 9 32.38 25.99 -11.10
C ALA A 9 31.48 26.62 -10.02
N THR A 10 30.78 27.67 -10.41
CA THR A 10 29.80 28.44 -9.63
C THR A 10 28.49 27.68 -9.47
N ALA A 11 28.05 27.51 -8.22
CA ALA A 11 26.73 27.02 -7.85
C ALA A 11 25.68 28.13 -7.94
N TYR A 12 24.54 27.84 -8.56
CA TYR A 12 23.36 28.72 -8.64
C TYR A 12 22.33 28.29 -7.59
N ARG A 13 21.98 29.19 -6.67
CA ARG A 13 20.87 29.07 -5.71
C ARG A 13 19.96 30.30 -5.88
N PRO A 14 18.65 30.16 -6.09
CA PRO A 14 17.73 31.28 -5.94
C PRO A 14 17.22 31.41 -4.51
N ALA A 15 16.88 32.66 -4.18
CA ALA A 15 16.77 33.25 -2.87
C ALA A 15 15.47 32.93 -2.12
N ARG A 16 15.59 32.86 -0.80
CA ARG A 16 14.50 32.97 0.18
C ARG A 16 14.04 34.43 0.25
N MET A 17 12.74 34.68 0.13
CA MET A 17 12.14 35.96 0.47
C MET A 17 11.43 35.84 1.83
N LEU A 18 11.97 36.58 2.81
CA LEU A 18 11.38 36.88 4.11
C LEU A 18 10.25 37.90 3.92
N LEU A 19 9.10 37.69 4.56
CA LEU A 19 8.30 38.80 5.09
C LEU A 19 7.87 38.52 6.53
N ARG A 20 8.10 39.52 7.37
CA ARG A 20 7.89 39.54 8.82
C ARG A 20 6.50 40.10 9.16
N ARG A 21 5.89 39.44 10.16
CA ARG A 21 5.12 39.93 11.32
C ARG A 21 3.91 40.85 11.09
N LEU A 22 2.80 40.52 11.76
CA LEU A 22 2.19 41.40 12.77
C LEU A 22 1.40 40.57 13.81
N THR A 23 1.76 40.77 15.08
CA THR A 23 1.09 40.32 16.30
C THR A 23 0.02 41.32 16.71
N ALA A 24 -1.14 40.86 17.16
CA ALA A 24 -2.01 41.63 18.05
C ALA A 24 -2.61 40.71 19.13
N LEU A 25 -2.14 40.94 20.35
CA LEU A 25 -2.61 40.38 21.61
C LEU A 25 -3.67 41.35 22.16
N VAL A 26 -4.87 40.89 22.49
CA VAL A 26 -5.81 41.65 23.35
C VAL A 26 -6.27 40.74 24.48
N ARG A 27 -6.08 41.21 25.72
CA ARG A 27 -6.43 40.54 26.98
C ARG A 27 -7.78 41.07 27.52
N ARG A 28 -8.69 40.12 27.83
CA ARG A 28 -9.56 39.99 29.03
C ARG A 28 -10.68 41.06 29.27
N PRO A 29 -11.85 40.70 29.86
CA PRO A 29 -11.98 40.02 31.15
C PRO A 29 -13.00 38.86 31.27
N VAL A 30 -12.82 38.13 32.37
CA VAL A 30 -13.67 37.06 32.91
C VAL A 30 -14.96 37.66 33.47
N VAL A 31 -16.10 37.10 33.09
CA VAL A 31 -17.36 37.23 33.83
C VAL A 31 -17.90 35.83 34.07
N VAL A 32 -17.95 35.46 35.34
CA VAL A 32 -18.66 34.28 35.86
C VAL A 32 -20.13 34.63 35.87
N SER A 33 -20.96 33.84 35.19
CA SER A 33 -22.39 33.78 35.48
C SER A 33 -22.94 32.43 35.09
N THR A 34 -23.27 31.69 36.15
CA THR A 34 -24.05 30.47 36.17
C THR A 34 -25.46 30.78 35.68
N LEU A 35 -25.86 30.24 34.53
CA LEU A 35 -27.26 30.21 34.14
C LEU A 35 -27.58 28.88 33.46
N LEU A 36 -28.42 28.09 34.13
CA LEU A 36 -29.09 26.91 33.59
C LEU A 36 -29.96 27.32 32.41
N LEU A 37 -29.75 26.70 31.25
CA LEU A 37 -30.75 26.59 30.20
C LEU A 37 -30.54 25.30 29.42
N SER A 38 -31.60 24.48 29.43
CA SER A 38 -31.81 23.34 28.55
C SER A 38 -31.79 23.78 27.09
N VAL A 39 -31.04 23.09 26.24
CA VAL A 39 -31.23 23.13 24.79
C VAL A 39 -31.04 21.72 24.24
N ALA A 40 -32.11 21.22 23.59
CA ALA A 40 -32.03 20.11 22.66
C ALA A 40 -31.22 20.55 21.43
N GLY A 41 -30.21 19.76 21.04
CA GLY A 41 -29.40 20.07 19.86
C GLY A 41 -28.32 19.03 19.61
N TYR A 42 -28.58 18.18 18.61
CA TYR A 42 -27.65 17.49 17.71
C TYR A 42 -26.14 17.64 17.97
N GLY A 43 -25.48 16.49 18.16
CA GLY A 43 -24.04 16.33 18.10
C GLY A 43 -23.68 14.85 18.08
N ILE A 44 -23.75 14.23 16.89
CA ILE A 44 -23.27 12.88 16.65
C ILE A 44 -21.75 12.90 16.80
N GLY A 45 -21.25 12.41 17.92
CA GLY A 45 -19.85 12.02 18.09
C GLY A 45 -19.86 10.62 18.70
N PRO A 46 -19.23 9.61 18.09
CA PRO A 46 -19.18 8.30 18.72
C PRO A 46 -18.11 8.33 19.82
N HIS A 47 -18.54 8.69 21.03
CA HIS A 47 -17.93 8.15 22.23
C HIS A 47 -18.31 6.67 22.29
N VAL A 48 -17.46 5.80 21.76
CA VAL A 48 -17.61 4.36 21.97
C VAL A 48 -16.96 4.03 23.29
N GLU A 49 -17.80 3.90 24.30
CA GLU A 49 -17.53 3.18 25.52
C GLU A 49 -17.20 1.72 25.14
N ILE A 50 -15.92 1.35 25.26
CA ILE A 50 -15.44 0.01 24.89
C ILE A 50 -15.75 -0.92 26.05
N ASP A 51 -16.91 -1.56 25.99
CA ASP A 51 -17.23 -2.70 26.84
C ASP A 51 -16.29 -3.87 26.51
N CYS A 52 -15.72 -4.47 27.56
CA CYS A 52 -14.85 -5.63 27.50
C CYS A 52 -15.61 -6.87 27.03
N TYR A 53 -15.83 -7.00 25.72
CA TYR A 53 -16.34 -8.22 25.11
C TYR A 53 -15.31 -8.81 24.14
N ARG A 54 -15.19 -10.14 24.17
CA ARG A 54 -14.44 -10.93 23.19
C ARG A 54 -14.82 -10.48 21.77
N LEU A 55 -13.97 -9.71 21.11
CA LEU A 55 -14.14 -9.40 19.69
C LEU A 55 -13.77 -10.65 18.90
N SER A 56 -14.78 -11.34 18.36
CA SER A 56 -14.57 -12.34 17.33
C SER A 56 -14.17 -11.65 16.02
N VAL A 57 -13.50 -12.38 15.12
CA VAL A 57 -13.14 -11.85 13.79
C VAL A 57 -14.39 -11.42 13.02
N ALA A 58 -15.51 -12.14 13.17
CA ALA A 58 -16.81 -11.74 12.62
C ALA A 58 -17.26 -10.34 13.11
N ALA A 59 -17.03 -9.98 14.37
CA ALA A 59 -17.34 -8.66 14.90
C ALA A 59 -16.38 -7.56 14.38
N MET A 60 -15.14 -7.92 14.01
CA MET A 60 -14.21 -7.00 13.34
C MET A 60 -14.60 -6.78 11.87
N VAL A 61 -15.10 -7.81 11.19
CA VAL A 61 -15.66 -7.72 9.82
C VAL A 61 -16.88 -6.79 9.78
N GLN A 62 -17.76 -6.86 10.78
CA GLN A 62 -19.00 -6.07 10.83
C GLN A 62 -18.80 -4.56 11.05
N ARG A 63 -17.63 -4.13 11.56
CA ARG A 63 -17.33 -2.71 11.87
C ARG A 63 -16.80 -1.92 10.68
N ASP A 64 -16.49 -2.58 9.57
CA ASP A 64 -16.14 -1.92 8.32
C ASP A 64 -17.44 -1.55 7.59
N HIS A 65 -17.88 -0.30 7.75
CA HIS A 65 -19.23 0.14 7.40
C HIS A 65 -19.52 0.04 5.89
N GLY A 66 -20.39 -0.91 5.50
CA GLY A 66 -21.41 -0.69 4.47
C GLY A 66 -21.38 -1.55 3.20
N ARG A 67 -20.38 -2.39 2.98
CA ARG A 67 -20.42 -3.39 1.90
C ARG A 67 -19.49 -4.56 2.23
N VAL A 68 -20.07 -5.73 2.42
CA VAL A 68 -19.30 -6.98 2.53
C VAL A 68 -18.72 -7.27 1.16
N HIS A 69 -17.45 -6.92 0.96
CA HIS A 69 -16.70 -7.27 -0.24
C HIS A 69 -16.01 -8.61 0.02
N THR A 70 -16.37 -9.62 -0.76
CA THR A 70 -15.77 -10.98 -0.74
C THR A 70 -14.24 -10.96 -0.89
N ALA A 71 -13.68 -9.87 -1.42
CA ALA A 71 -12.24 -9.65 -1.58
C ALA A 71 -11.56 -8.89 -0.43
N SER A 72 -12.26 -8.38 0.59
CA SER A 72 -11.62 -7.67 1.70
C SER A 72 -10.75 -8.62 2.54
N PRO A 73 -9.58 -8.19 3.07
CA PRO A 73 -8.78 -9.02 3.97
C PRO A 73 -9.56 -9.56 5.16
N ALA A 74 -10.52 -8.78 5.69
CA ALA A 74 -11.36 -9.20 6.79
C ALA A 74 -12.29 -10.36 6.42
N THR A 75 -12.93 -10.32 5.23
CA THR A 75 -13.80 -11.41 4.76
C THR A 75 -12.98 -12.67 4.51
N ARG A 76 -11.84 -12.56 3.82
CA ARG A 76 -10.95 -13.72 3.60
C ARG A 76 -10.43 -14.33 4.91
N ALA A 77 -10.11 -13.49 5.89
CA ALA A 77 -9.70 -13.96 7.21
C ALA A 77 -10.82 -14.76 7.90
N ALA A 78 -12.07 -14.30 7.78
CA ALA A 78 -13.23 -14.99 8.33
C ALA A 78 -13.50 -16.33 7.62
N ASP A 79 -13.47 -16.36 6.30
CA ASP A 79 -13.67 -17.58 5.50
C ASP A 79 -12.59 -18.62 5.85
N ARG A 80 -11.32 -18.21 5.91
CA ARG A 80 -10.24 -19.13 6.33
C ARG A 80 -10.41 -19.63 7.75
N LEU A 81 -10.93 -18.83 8.68
CA LEU A 81 -11.17 -19.31 10.05
C LEU A 81 -12.25 -20.40 10.10
N ALA A 82 -13.23 -20.36 9.18
CA ALA A 82 -14.28 -21.38 9.10
C ALA A 82 -13.77 -22.71 8.52
N ASP A 83 -12.72 -22.67 7.70
CA ASP A 83 -12.22 -23.83 6.94
C ASP A 83 -11.05 -24.58 7.58
N VAL A 84 -10.46 -24.04 8.67
CA VAL A 84 -9.29 -24.63 9.34
C VAL A 84 -9.66 -25.53 10.51
N SER A 85 -8.67 -26.25 11.04
CA SER A 85 -8.88 -27.13 12.19
C SER A 85 -9.36 -26.33 13.42
N PRO A 86 -10.20 -26.91 14.29
CA PRO A 86 -10.62 -26.23 15.54
C PRO A 86 -9.44 -25.81 16.42
N THR A 87 -8.34 -26.57 16.39
CA THR A 87 -7.10 -26.24 17.08
C THR A 87 -6.48 -24.97 16.52
N ASP A 88 -6.29 -24.88 15.21
CA ASP A 88 -5.69 -23.70 14.58
C ASP A 88 -6.60 -22.47 14.70
N GLN A 89 -7.92 -22.67 14.55
CA GLN A 89 -8.92 -21.64 14.79
C GLN A 89 -8.76 -21.04 16.19
N ALA A 90 -8.76 -21.89 17.23
CA ALA A 90 -8.60 -21.43 18.62
C ALA A 90 -7.26 -20.72 18.86
N ARG A 91 -6.18 -21.15 18.19
CA ARG A 91 -4.86 -20.51 18.29
C ARG A 91 -4.85 -19.11 17.66
N VAL A 92 -5.44 -18.96 16.47
CA VAL A 92 -5.53 -17.65 15.79
C VAL A 92 -6.44 -16.71 16.59
N GLU A 93 -7.63 -17.16 16.98
CA GLU A 93 -8.57 -16.37 17.77
C GLU A 93 -7.98 -15.98 19.14
N GLY A 94 -7.33 -16.91 19.83
CA GLY A 94 -6.64 -16.65 21.10
C GLY A 94 -5.51 -15.62 20.94
N THR A 95 -4.76 -15.70 19.84
CA THR A 95 -3.69 -14.73 19.54
C THR A 95 -4.26 -13.34 19.26
N LEU A 96 -5.31 -13.24 18.45
CA LEU A 96 -6.00 -11.98 18.16
C LEU A 96 -6.62 -11.35 19.41
N ALA A 97 -7.23 -12.17 20.28
CA ALA A 97 -7.84 -11.71 21.52
C ALA A 97 -6.80 -11.14 22.49
N ALA A 98 -5.63 -11.77 22.60
CA ALA A 98 -4.53 -11.33 23.45
C ALA A 98 -3.73 -10.14 22.87
N ALA A 99 -3.82 -9.89 21.57
CA ALA A 99 -3.10 -8.82 20.90
C ALA A 99 -3.64 -7.43 21.25
N ALA A 100 -2.75 -6.44 21.26
CA ALA A 100 -3.13 -5.04 21.43
C ALA A 100 -4.02 -4.59 20.26
N PRO A 101 -4.96 -3.65 20.46
CA PRO A 101 -5.85 -3.20 19.39
C PRO A 101 -5.15 -2.74 18.11
N VAL A 102 -3.97 -2.12 18.25
CA VAL A 102 -3.15 -1.65 17.12
C VAL A 102 -2.49 -2.77 16.31
N ASP A 103 -2.28 -3.95 16.93
CA ASP A 103 -1.62 -5.10 16.29
C ASP A 103 -2.62 -5.94 15.47
N ARG A 104 -3.88 -6.00 15.93
CA ARG A 104 -4.91 -6.90 15.37
C ARG A 104 -5.13 -6.77 13.86
N PRO A 105 -5.18 -5.57 13.25
CA PRO A 105 -5.35 -5.44 11.80
C PRO A 105 -4.22 -6.12 11.02
N TYR A 106 -2.98 -6.04 11.50
CA TYR A 106 -1.84 -6.69 10.86
C TYR A 106 -1.89 -8.20 11.01
N LEU A 107 -2.27 -8.71 12.19
CA LEU A 107 -2.46 -10.14 12.42
C LEU A 107 -3.56 -10.72 11.51
N LEU A 108 -4.70 -10.04 11.41
CA LEU A 108 -5.78 -10.43 10.50
C LEU A 108 -5.32 -10.47 9.05
N LYS A 109 -4.52 -9.49 8.64
CA LYS A 109 -4.04 -9.39 7.26
C LYS A 109 -3.01 -10.48 6.94
N VAL A 110 -2.13 -10.84 7.88
CA VAL A 110 -1.26 -12.02 7.73
C VAL A 110 -2.09 -13.30 7.60
N TRP A 111 -3.15 -13.46 8.39
CA TRP A 111 -4.02 -14.63 8.29
C TRP A 111 -4.76 -14.68 6.95
N ALA A 112 -5.29 -13.54 6.52
CA ALA A 112 -5.94 -13.36 5.22
C ALA A 112 -5.00 -13.57 4.03
N ALA A 113 -3.67 -13.50 4.26
CA ALA A 113 -2.65 -13.67 3.24
C ALA A 113 -2.19 -15.12 3.06
N GLY A 114 -2.81 -16.09 3.73
CA GLY A 114 -2.52 -17.51 3.52
C GLY A 114 -1.61 -18.15 4.57
N HIS A 115 -1.06 -17.38 5.51
CA HIS A 115 -0.11 -17.87 6.52
C HIS A 115 -0.75 -18.81 7.55
N SER A 116 0.09 -19.60 8.24
CA SER A 116 -0.32 -20.61 9.22
C SER A 116 -0.62 -20.01 10.60
N ALA A 117 -1.27 -20.79 11.47
CA ALA A 117 -1.47 -20.38 12.86
C ALA A 117 -0.13 -20.18 13.62
N ASP A 118 0.92 -20.94 13.26
CA ASP A 118 2.27 -20.77 13.81
C ASP A 118 2.89 -19.43 13.41
N ASP A 119 2.70 -19.03 12.15
CA ASP A 119 3.18 -17.75 11.64
C ASP A 119 2.49 -16.58 12.36
N ILE A 120 1.17 -16.68 12.58
CA ILE A 120 0.40 -15.68 13.33
C ILE A 120 0.93 -15.53 14.76
N VAL A 121 1.16 -16.64 15.45
CA VAL A 121 1.71 -16.62 16.82
C VAL A 121 3.11 -16.02 16.84
N THR A 122 3.95 -16.37 15.88
CA THR A 122 5.32 -15.86 15.77
C THR A 122 5.33 -14.36 15.46
N PHE A 123 4.55 -13.94 14.47
CA PHE A 123 4.41 -12.55 14.07
C PHE A 123 3.85 -11.68 15.21
N ALA A 124 2.85 -12.18 15.95
CA ALA A 124 2.31 -11.49 17.13
C ALA A 124 3.38 -11.24 18.21
N ARG A 125 4.37 -12.12 18.36
CA ARG A 125 5.50 -11.88 19.28
C ARG A 125 6.46 -10.82 18.74
N LEU A 126 6.72 -10.81 17.43
CA LEU A 126 7.63 -9.85 16.79
C LEU A 126 7.12 -8.41 16.91
N ILE A 127 5.82 -8.21 16.75
CA ILE A 127 5.20 -6.88 16.73
C ILE A 127 4.74 -6.40 18.12
N ARG A 128 4.75 -7.28 19.13
CA ARG A 128 4.29 -6.95 20.48
C ARG A 128 5.02 -5.75 21.06
N GLY A 129 4.25 -4.76 21.53
CA GLY A 129 4.77 -3.56 22.18
C GLY A 129 5.44 -2.57 21.22
N LYS A 130 5.37 -2.79 19.90
CA LYS A 130 5.81 -1.82 18.91
C LYS A 130 4.77 -0.70 18.80
N GLY A 131 5.24 0.54 18.71
CA GLY A 131 4.34 1.69 18.52
C GLY A 131 3.76 1.73 17.10
N SER A 132 2.62 2.43 16.94
CA SER A 132 1.93 2.56 15.64
C SER A 132 2.82 3.10 14.52
N GLY A 133 3.76 3.99 14.82
CA GLY A 133 4.75 4.47 13.86
C GLY A 133 5.69 3.36 13.36
N TRP A 134 6.15 2.48 14.27
CA TRP A 134 6.98 1.34 13.88
C TRP A 134 6.19 0.37 13.01
N LEU A 135 4.95 0.02 13.41
CA LEU A 135 4.09 -0.89 12.66
C LEU A 135 3.85 -0.37 11.24
N ARG A 136 3.45 0.90 11.08
CA ARG A 136 3.28 1.51 9.75
C ARG A 136 4.56 1.46 8.92
N THR A 137 5.69 1.92 9.48
CA THR A 137 6.97 1.95 8.77
C THR A 137 7.45 0.57 8.30
N HIS A 138 7.14 -0.49 9.05
CA HIS A 138 7.67 -1.84 8.78
C HIS A 138 6.70 -2.77 8.07
N LEU A 139 5.39 -2.52 8.18
CA LEU A 139 4.33 -3.43 7.71
C LEU A 139 3.44 -2.79 6.63
N SER A 140 3.70 -1.53 6.26
CA SER A 140 2.94 -0.79 5.25
C SER A 140 3.93 0.02 4.42
N LEU A 141 4.57 -0.67 3.47
CA LEU A 141 5.63 -0.09 2.64
C LEU A 141 5.14 1.11 1.82
N ILE A 142 3.88 1.05 1.39
CA ILE A 142 3.15 2.13 0.72
C ILE A 142 1.93 2.48 1.57
N ASP A 143 1.71 3.78 1.77
CA ASP A 143 0.53 4.33 2.42
C ASP A 143 -0.44 4.83 1.34
N PRO A 144 -1.56 4.13 1.07
CA PRO A 144 -2.53 4.55 0.06
C PRO A 144 -3.28 5.82 0.45
N ASP A 145 -3.31 6.19 1.74
CA ASP A 145 -3.89 7.45 2.20
C ASP A 145 -2.89 8.61 2.05
N GLY A 146 -1.61 8.27 1.87
CA GLY A 146 -0.51 9.19 1.65
C GLY A 146 -0.52 9.87 0.28
N SER A 147 0.35 10.86 0.13
CA SER A 147 0.67 11.49 -1.14
C SER A 147 2.16 11.83 -1.17
N GLY A 148 2.79 11.75 -2.34
CA GLY A 148 4.20 12.11 -2.51
C GLY A 148 5.13 10.90 -2.46
N SER A 149 6.33 11.07 -1.88
CA SER A 149 7.38 10.06 -2.00
C SER A 149 7.11 8.80 -1.15
N ALA A 150 7.07 7.65 -1.80
CA ALA A 150 7.12 6.33 -1.20
C ALA A 150 8.55 6.03 -0.72
N THR A 151 8.76 6.10 0.59
CA THR A 151 10.09 5.87 1.17
C THR A 151 10.04 5.00 2.41
N TYR A 152 11.08 4.20 2.59
CA TYR A 152 11.39 3.54 3.86
C TYR A 152 12.65 4.18 4.44
N ARG A 153 12.52 4.85 5.60
CA ARG A 153 13.63 5.56 6.27
C ARG A 153 14.40 6.49 5.31
N SER A 154 13.65 7.25 4.51
CA SER A 154 14.17 8.15 3.47
C SER A 154 14.87 7.48 2.28
N SER A 155 14.93 6.14 2.22
CA SER A 155 15.30 5.42 1.01
C SER A 155 14.07 5.19 0.13
N PRO A 156 14.14 5.49 -1.17
CA PRO A 156 12.99 5.41 -2.04
C PRO A 156 12.61 3.95 -2.31
N VAL A 157 11.32 3.68 -2.41
CA VAL A 157 10.80 2.41 -2.92
C VAL A 157 10.72 2.58 -4.44
N GLU A 158 11.87 2.54 -5.11
CA GLU A 158 12.03 2.89 -6.53
C GLU A 158 12.50 1.67 -7.32
N GLN A 159 12.07 1.56 -8.57
CA GLN A 159 12.56 0.53 -9.47
C GLN A 159 14.06 0.68 -9.72
N THR A 160 14.78 -0.44 -9.86
CA THR A 160 16.24 -0.42 -10.06
C THR A 160 16.66 0.12 -11.43
N ASP A 161 15.91 -0.16 -12.49
CA ASP A 161 16.20 0.32 -13.85
C ASP A 161 14.94 0.43 -14.72
N ASP A 162 15.05 0.98 -15.93
CA ASP A 162 13.92 1.25 -16.85
C ASP A 162 13.08 0.01 -17.26
N THR A 163 13.51 -1.21 -16.93
CA THR A 163 12.82 -2.46 -17.28
C THR A 163 12.14 -3.14 -16.10
N THR A 164 12.43 -2.70 -14.87
CA THR A 164 11.94 -3.35 -13.66
C THR A 164 10.65 -2.75 -13.08
N CYS A 165 10.01 -1.78 -13.75
CA CYS A 165 8.72 -1.21 -13.31
C CYS A 165 7.67 -2.30 -13.03
N GLY A 166 7.55 -3.30 -13.91
CA GLY A 166 6.62 -4.43 -13.72
C GLY A 166 6.94 -5.26 -12.47
N SER A 167 8.21 -5.61 -12.24
CA SER A 167 8.62 -6.34 -11.05
C SER A 167 8.44 -5.53 -9.76
N MET A 168 8.69 -4.22 -9.79
CA MET A 168 8.44 -3.35 -8.65
C MET A 168 6.95 -3.26 -8.32
N THR A 169 6.06 -3.16 -9.32
CA THR A 169 4.61 -3.20 -9.07
C THR A 169 4.15 -4.51 -8.43
N ILE A 170 4.71 -5.67 -8.81
CA ILE A 170 4.42 -6.95 -8.15
C ILE A 170 4.90 -6.95 -6.71
N LEU A 171 6.14 -6.49 -6.48
CA LEU A 171 6.74 -6.42 -5.14
C LEU A 171 5.87 -5.57 -4.21
N VAL A 172 5.48 -4.38 -4.66
CA VAL A 172 4.62 -3.48 -3.88
C VAL A 172 3.23 -4.09 -3.67
N ALA A 173 2.62 -4.69 -4.69
CA ALA A 173 1.33 -5.37 -4.53
C ALA A 173 1.38 -6.46 -3.46
N ARG A 174 2.45 -7.25 -3.41
CA ARG A 174 2.68 -8.27 -2.39
C ARG A 174 2.93 -7.66 -1.00
N ALA A 175 3.73 -6.61 -0.90
CA ALA A 175 3.99 -5.92 0.37
C ALA A 175 2.74 -5.25 0.92
N MET A 176 1.85 -4.77 0.03
CA MET A 176 0.54 -4.29 0.42
C MET A 176 -0.39 -5.39 0.87
N ALA A 177 -0.29 -6.61 0.34
CA ALA A 177 -1.20 -7.70 0.71
C ALA A 177 -0.73 -8.47 1.96
N ASP A 178 0.58 -8.61 2.16
CA ASP A 178 1.19 -9.48 3.16
C ASP A 178 2.15 -8.71 4.09
N PRO A 179 1.74 -8.46 5.36
CA PRO A 179 2.59 -7.80 6.34
C PRO A 179 3.86 -8.56 6.71
N LEU A 180 3.89 -9.90 6.60
CA LEU A 180 5.12 -10.66 6.84
C LEU A 180 6.12 -10.42 5.70
N TYR A 181 5.65 -10.38 4.46
CA TYR A 181 6.50 -10.02 3.32
C TYR A 181 7.03 -8.58 3.42
N ALA A 182 6.19 -7.63 3.84
CA ALA A 182 6.64 -6.26 4.12
C ALA A 182 7.68 -6.21 5.26
N LEU A 183 7.47 -6.98 6.33
CA LEU A 183 8.43 -7.08 7.43
C LEU A 183 9.77 -7.65 6.94
N HIS A 184 9.75 -8.72 6.15
CA HIS A 184 10.95 -9.31 5.56
C HIS A 184 11.75 -8.28 4.74
N LEU A 185 11.08 -7.49 3.89
CA LEU A 185 11.75 -6.44 3.13
C LEU A 185 12.39 -5.40 4.06
N THR A 186 11.68 -4.95 5.09
CA THR A 186 12.16 -3.87 5.96
C THR A 186 13.15 -4.30 7.04
N THR A 187 13.14 -5.55 7.49
CA THR A 187 13.99 -6.03 8.59
C THR A 187 14.76 -7.32 8.32
N GLY A 188 14.46 -8.05 7.23
CA GLY A 188 15.02 -9.38 6.98
C GLY A 188 14.62 -10.40 8.04
N ASP A 189 13.41 -10.29 8.57
CA ASP A 189 12.85 -11.12 9.66
C ASP A 189 13.63 -11.04 10.99
N SER A 190 14.54 -10.08 11.10
CA SER A 190 15.37 -9.87 12.26
C SER A 190 14.76 -8.88 13.24
N SER A 191 15.00 -9.10 14.54
CA SER A 191 14.70 -8.13 15.59
C SER A 191 15.83 -7.14 15.84
N TYR A 192 17.01 -7.36 15.23
CA TYR A 192 18.16 -6.47 15.38
C TYR A 192 17.95 -5.17 14.59
N ARG A 193 18.13 -4.04 15.27
CA ARG A 193 17.91 -2.70 14.70
C ARG A 193 18.80 -2.42 13.48
N ALA A 194 19.99 -3.02 13.41
CA ALA A 194 20.92 -2.85 12.29
C ALA A 194 20.36 -3.44 10.97
N ASP A 195 19.57 -4.50 11.05
CA ASP A 195 19.00 -5.17 9.86
C ASP A 195 17.83 -4.38 9.27
N ALA A 196 17.28 -3.46 10.05
CA ALA A 196 16.28 -2.48 9.65
C ALA A 196 16.87 -1.19 9.02
N SER A 197 18.17 -1.16 8.72
CA SER A 197 18.80 0.01 8.08
C SER A 197 18.27 0.26 6.67
N ALA A 198 18.38 1.52 6.21
CA ALA A 198 18.04 1.93 4.85
C ALA A 198 18.85 1.13 3.80
N SER A 199 20.14 0.89 4.04
CA SER A 199 20.99 0.13 3.11
C SER A 199 20.60 -1.35 3.01
N HIS A 200 20.29 -1.99 4.13
CA HIS A 200 19.82 -3.38 4.13
C HIS A 200 18.45 -3.51 3.48
N PHE A 201 17.55 -2.54 3.71
CA PHE A 201 16.28 -2.47 3.01
C PHE A 201 16.48 -2.38 1.48
N GLN A 202 17.30 -1.44 1.01
CA GLN A 202 17.58 -1.28 -0.43
C GLN A 202 18.19 -2.56 -1.04
N MET A 203 19.12 -3.20 -0.33
CA MET A 203 19.71 -4.48 -0.79
C MET A 203 18.64 -5.56 -0.97
N ARG A 204 17.72 -5.72 0.00
CA ARG A 204 16.62 -6.70 -0.10
C ARG A 204 15.61 -6.32 -1.17
N LEU A 205 15.26 -5.04 -1.27
CA LEU A 205 14.34 -4.51 -2.28
C LEU A 205 14.86 -4.82 -3.70
N THR A 206 16.10 -4.45 -3.99
CA THR A 206 16.74 -4.71 -5.30
C THR A 206 16.91 -6.19 -5.57
N ALA A 207 17.29 -7.00 -4.57
CA ALA A 207 17.45 -8.44 -4.75
C ALA A 207 16.11 -9.12 -5.10
N GLU A 208 15.04 -8.75 -4.39
CA GLU A 208 13.72 -9.31 -4.61
C GLU A 208 13.09 -8.81 -5.92
N GLU A 209 13.27 -7.53 -6.26
CA GLU A 209 12.84 -6.98 -7.56
C GLU A 209 13.51 -7.73 -8.72
N ARG A 210 14.83 -7.99 -8.65
CA ARG A 210 15.55 -8.76 -9.67
C ARG A 210 15.04 -10.20 -9.77
N ARG A 211 14.80 -10.87 -8.64
CA ARG A 211 14.23 -12.22 -8.63
C ARG A 211 12.86 -12.26 -9.31
N ILE A 212 12.00 -11.27 -9.01
CA ILE A 212 10.68 -11.14 -9.66
C ILE A 212 10.86 -10.85 -11.15
N HIS A 213 11.79 -9.97 -11.53
CA HIS A 213 12.08 -9.65 -12.93
C HIS A 213 12.57 -10.86 -13.72
N ASP A 214 13.40 -11.72 -13.14
CA ASP A 214 13.81 -12.98 -13.74
C ASP A 214 12.61 -13.93 -13.92
N ALA A 215 11.73 -13.99 -12.93
CA ALA A 215 10.55 -14.85 -12.94
C ALA A 215 9.51 -14.42 -13.99
N THR A 216 9.25 -13.13 -14.13
CA THR A 216 8.30 -12.59 -15.13
C THR A 216 8.81 -12.72 -16.56
N ASN A 217 10.13 -12.91 -16.74
CA ASN A 217 10.80 -12.90 -18.03
C ASN A 217 11.46 -14.22 -18.42
N ARG A 218 11.07 -15.35 -17.83
CA ARG A 218 11.67 -16.68 -18.10
C ARG A 218 11.84 -17.01 -19.59
N PHE A 219 10.89 -16.60 -20.43
CA PHE A 219 10.89 -16.83 -21.89
C PHE A 219 10.78 -15.51 -22.68
N TRP A 220 11.00 -14.37 -22.04
CA TRP A 220 10.85 -13.03 -22.63
C TRP A 220 12.15 -12.24 -22.46
N PRO A 221 12.59 -11.44 -23.45
CA PRO A 221 13.81 -10.65 -23.29
C PRO A 221 13.66 -9.60 -22.18
N GLN A 222 14.41 -9.74 -21.09
CA GLN A 222 14.37 -8.84 -19.92
C GLN A 222 14.49 -7.35 -20.28
N ARG A 223 15.29 -7.01 -21.31
CA ARG A 223 15.47 -5.63 -21.80
C ARG A 223 14.18 -4.96 -22.30
N LEU A 224 13.10 -5.71 -22.46
CA LEU A 224 11.78 -5.22 -22.87
C LEU A 224 10.81 -5.07 -21.68
N GLY A 225 11.30 -5.25 -20.45
CA GLY A 225 10.48 -5.28 -19.24
C GLY A 225 9.55 -6.50 -19.19
N SER A 226 8.59 -6.48 -18.27
CA SER A 226 7.67 -7.60 -18.05
C SER A 226 6.45 -7.57 -18.99
N THR A 227 6.08 -8.71 -19.57
CA THR A 227 4.80 -8.82 -20.30
C THR A 227 3.60 -8.88 -19.33
N PRO A 228 2.38 -8.50 -19.74
CA PRO A 228 1.20 -8.65 -18.88
C PRO A 228 0.95 -10.10 -18.43
N ILE A 229 1.27 -11.07 -19.28
CA ILE A 229 1.13 -12.51 -18.99
C ILE A 229 2.20 -12.96 -17.98
N GLY A 230 3.45 -12.53 -18.16
CA GLY A 230 4.53 -12.83 -17.21
C GLY A 230 4.26 -12.21 -15.84
N LEU A 231 3.76 -10.98 -15.83
CA LEU A 231 3.37 -10.26 -14.61
C LEU A 231 2.22 -10.98 -13.89
N SER A 232 1.14 -11.31 -14.60
CA SER A 232 0.00 -12.02 -13.99
C SER A 232 0.38 -13.43 -13.51
N SER A 233 1.25 -14.13 -14.22
CA SER A 233 1.78 -15.44 -13.81
C SER A 233 2.52 -15.36 -12.48
N GLU A 234 3.40 -14.36 -12.29
CA GLU A 234 4.11 -14.17 -11.02
C GLU A 234 3.17 -13.73 -9.89
N LEU A 235 2.21 -12.82 -10.14
CA LEU A 235 1.17 -12.49 -9.15
C LEU A 235 0.40 -13.73 -8.71
N ASN A 236 0.05 -14.60 -9.64
CA ASN A 236 -0.72 -15.82 -9.38
C ASN A 236 0.03 -16.87 -8.54
N ARG A 237 1.35 -16.76 -8.39
CA ARG A 237 2.10 -17.56 -7.40
C ARG A 237 1.83 -17.13 -5.97
N HIS A 238 1.24 -15.95 -5.79
CA HIS A 238 0.90 -15.33 -4.52
C HIS A 238 -0.60 -15.01 -4.41
N ALA A 239 -1.44 -15.78 -5.13
CA ALA A 239 -2.88 -15.58 -5.17
C ALA A 239 -3.52 -15.66 -3.76
N ASP A 240 -3.01 -16.52 -2.88
CA ASP A 240 -3.49 -16.61 -1.49
C ASP A 240 -3.25 -15.30 -0.71
N ALA A 241 -2.07 -14.71 -0.88
CA ALA A 241 -1.73 -13.43 -0.28
C ALA A 241 -2.61 -12.30 -0.80
N LEU A 242 -2.73 -12.23 -2.13
CA LEU A 242 -3.51 -11.21 -2.83
C LEU A 242 -5.03 -11.40 -2.70
N GLY A 243 -5.47 -12.59 -2.32
CA GLY A 243 -6.87 -12.96 -2.16
C GLY A 243 -7.63 -13.19 -3.47
N ALA A 244 -6.93 -13.26 -4.60
CA ALA A 244 -7.51 -13.49 -5.91
C ALA A 244 -6.44 -13.96 -6.90
N ARG A 245 -6.88 -14.64 -7.96
CA ARG A 245 -6.06 -14.79 -9.17
C ARG A 245 -6.13 -13.51 -9.98
N TYR A 246 -5.18 -13.30 -10.87
CA TYR A 246 -5.03 -12.12 -11.70
C TYR A 246 -4.90 -12.50 -13.16
N GLU A 247 -5.60 -11.75 -14.01
CA GLU A 247 -5.56 -11.93 -15.46
C GLU A 247 -5.32 -10.61 -16.20
N PRO A 248 -4.49 -10.63 -17.26
CA PRO A 248 -4.27 -9.46 -18.08
C PRO A 248 -5.48 -9.22 -19.01
N ARG A 249 -5.98 -8.00 -19.00
CA ARG A 249 -7.07 -7.55 -19.87
C ARG A 249 -6.63 -6.34 -20.67
N PHE A 250 -6.58 -6.51 -21.98
CA PHE A 250 -6.17 -5.44 -22.89
C PHE A 250 -7.29 -4.42 -23.04
N VAL A 251 -6.91 -3.14 -23.00
CA VAL A 251 -7.84 -2.01 -23.07
C VAL A 251 -8.27 -1.73 -24.51
N THR A 252 -7.46 -2.15 -25.48
CA THR A 252 -7.80 -2.10 -26.91
C THR A 252 -8.72 -3.28 -27.27
N GLY A 253 -9.87 -3.00 -27.90
CA GLY A 253 -10.81 -4.01 -28.38
C GLY A 253 -12.15 -4.11 -27.61
N THR A 254 -12.94 -5.14 -27.93
CA THR A 254 -14.23 -5.41 -27.27
C THR A 254 -14.01 -5.85 -25.83
N GLY A 255 -14.46 -5.04 -24.87
CA GLY A 255 -14.33 -5.32 -23.44
C GLY A 255 -13.33 -4.43 -22.68
N GLY A 256 -12.62 -3.52 -23.35
CA GLY A 256 -11.70 -2.58 -22.68
C GLY A 256 -12.39 -1.74 -21.59
N LYS A 257 -13.60 -1.23 -21.86
CA LYS A 257 -14.38 -0.47 -20.87
C LYS A 257 -14.78 -1.30 -19.64
N SER A 258 -15.09 -2.59 -19.79
CA SER A 258 -15.33 -3.45 -18.62
C SER A 258 -14.05 -3.68 -17.84
N ALA A 259 -12.92 -3.94 -18.51
CA ALA A 259 -11.64 -4.12 -17.84
C ALA A 259 -11.25 -2.91 -16.97
N LEU A 260 -11.46 -1.68 -17.50
CA LEU A 260 -11.20 -0.45 -16.74
C LEU A 260 -12.15 -0.29 -15.54
N ARG A 261 -13.42 -0.67 -15.67
CA ARG A 261 -14.36 -0.66 -14.52
C ARG A 261 -13.93 -1.65 -13.45
N ASP A 262 -13.58 -2.87 -13.85
CA ASP A 262 -13.17 -3.92 -12.93
C ASP A 262 -11.87 -3.53 -12.21
N ALA A 263 -10.95 -2.85 -12.90
CA ALA A 263 -9.74 -2.28 -12.31
C ALA A 263 -10.06 -1.20 -11.25
N VAL A 264 -10.98 -0.29 -11.54
CA VAL A 264 -11.41 0.77 -10.62
C VAL A 264 -12.13 0.18 -9.40
N GLU A 265 -12.97 -0.83 -9.60
CA GLU A 265 -13.65 -1.53 -8.52
C GLU A 265 -12.67 -2.29 -7.63
N ALA A 266 -11.76 -3.06 -8.22
CA ALA A 266 -10.71 -3.78 -7.50
C ALA A 266 -9.83 -2.83 -6.66
N ALA A 267 -9.35 -1.73 -7.25
CA ALA A 267 -8.58 -0.72 -6.52
C ALA A 267 -9.39 -0.10 -5.36
N GLY A 268 -10.68 0.19 -5.58
CA GLY A 268 -11.59 0.66 -4.53
C GLY A 268 -11.80 -0.33 -3.39
N ASN A 269 -11.66 -1.63 -3.67
CA ASN A 269 -11.77 -2.71 -2.69
C ASN A 269 -10.42 -3.08 -2.05
N GLY A 270 -9.37 -2.28 -2.27
CA GLY A 270 -8.04 -2.49 -1.72
C GLY A 270 -7.24 -3.62 -2.40
N GLN A 271 -7.67 -4.08 -3.58
CA GLN A 271 -6.89 -5.01 -4.39
C GLN A 271 -5.98 -4.21 -5.33
N PRO A 272 -4.65 -4.41 -5.28
CA PRO A 272 -3.73 -3.70 -6.14
C PRO A 272 -3.89 -4.15 -7.60
N VAL A 273 -3.91 -3.21 -8.54
CA VAL A 273 -4.11 -3.48 -9.98
C VAL A 273 -2.98 -2.89 -10.81
N PRO A 274 -2.07 -3.72 -11.36
CA PRO A 274 -1.05 -3.26 -12.28
C PRO A 274 -1.66 -2.77 -13.60
N VAL A 275 -1.16 -1.65 -14.11
CA VAL A 275 -1.63 -1.03 -15.36
C VAL A 275 -0.44 -0.78 -16.27
N LEU A 276 -0.49 -1.36 -17.46
CA LEU A 276 0.50 -1.12 -18.51
C LEU A 276 0.12 0.12 -19.30
N ILE A 277 1.00 1.11 -19.27
CA ILE A 277 0.86 2.38 -19.96
C ILE A 277 1.98 2.60 -20.97
N GLY A 278 1.74 3.53 -21.89
CA GLY A 278 2.70 3.90 -22.90
C GLY A 278 2.23 5.05 -23.77
N ASN A 279 2.96 5.24 -24.87
CA ASN A 279 2.58 6.17 -25.92
C ASN A 279 2.24 5.39 -27.19
N TRP A 280 3.16 5.28 -28.15
CA TRP A 280 2.98 4.47 -29.36
C TRP A 280 3.19 2.98 -29.12
N ILE A 281 3.94 2.64 -28.08
CA ILE A 281 4.20 1.28 -27.62
C ILE A 281 4.04 1.22 -26.09
N PRO A 282 3.66 0.06 -25.52
CA PRO A 282 3.62 -0.13 -24.07
C PRO A 282 5.05 -0.10 -23.50
N ARG A 283 5.27 0.58 -22.38
CA ARG A 283 6.62 0.74 -21.82
C ARG A 283 6.72 0.73 -20.29
N HIS A 284 5.64 1.01 -19.58
CA HIS A 284 5.74 1.30 -18.16
C HIS A 284 4.55 0.74 -17.39
N TYR A 285 4.80 0.18 -16.20
CA TYR A 285 3.75 -0.23 -15.29
C TYR A 285 3.62 0.76 -14.14
N ILE A 286 2.38 1.14 -13.86
CA ILE A 286 1.98 1.75 -12.59
C ILE A 286 1.11 0.77 -11.81
N LEU A 287 0.89 1.03 -10.53
CA LEU A 287 0.03 0.22 -9.68
C LEU A 287 -1.12 1.06 -9.16
N LEU A 288 -2.38 0.70 -9.46
CA LEU A 288 -3.51 1.25 -8.72
C LEU A 288 -3.51 0.61 -7.33
N ILE A 289 -3.51 1.43 -6.29
CA ILE A 289 -3.39 0.97 -4.90
C ILE A 289 -4.59 1.32 -4.03
N GLY A 290 -5.52 2.13 -4.54
CA GLY A 290 -6.67 2.57 -3.78
C GLY A 290 -7.54 3.56 -4.53
N ARG A 291 -8.50 4.13 -3.81
CA ARG A 291 -9.34 5.25 -4.25
C ARG A 291 -9.48 6.27 -3.14
N ASP A 292 -9.49 7.54 -3.55
CA ASP A 292 -9.74 8.67 -2.66
C ASP A 292 -10.81 9.54 -3.32
N GLY A 293 -12.06 9.39 -2.86
CA GLY A 293 -13.23 10.02 -3.46
C GLY A 293 -13.37 9.72 -4.97
N GLY A 294 -13.25 10.77 -5.79
CA GLY A 294 -13.35 10.69 -7.26
C GLY A 294 -12.09 10.20 -7.96
N ASP A 295 -10.98 10.03 -7.22
CA ASP A 295 -9.67 9.74 -7.76
C ASP A 295 -9.24 8.30 -7.46
N LEU A 296 -8.39 7.76 -8.34
CA LEU A 296 -7.60 6.56 -8.12
C LEU A 296 -6.27 6.97 -7.51
N VAL A 297 -5.86 6.25 -6.49
CA VAL A 297 -4.51 6.39 -5.92
C VAL A 297 -3.59 5.44 -6.68
N ILE A 298 -2.49 5.96 -7.20
CA ILE A 298 -1.51 5.20 -7.97
C ILE A 298 -0.14 5.26 -7.31
N TYR A 299 0.59 4.15 -7.37
CA TYR A 299 2.01 4.11 -7.12
C TYR A 299 2.76 4.04 -8.46
N GLU A 300 3.68 4.98 -8.65
CA GLU A 300 4.56 5.08 -9.81
C GLU A 300 5.99 4.66 -9.38
N PRO A 301 6.53 3.56 -9.95
CA PRO A 301 7.76 2.94 -9.46
C PRO A 301 9.04 3.65 -9.90
N GLY A 302 9.02 4.43 -10.98
CA GLY A 302 10.17 5.13 -11.56
C GLY A 302 10.69 6.28 -10.72
N TYR A 303 9.80 6.97 -10.02
CA TYR A 303 10.12 8.10 -9.14
C TYR A 303 9.75 7.82 -7.68
N ALA A 304 9.30 6.59 -7.37
CA ALA A 304 8.81 6.18 -6.06
C ALA A 304 7.75 7.16 -5.52
N THR A 305 6.69 7.41 -6.31
CA THR A 305 5.66 8.39 -5.95
C THR A 305 4.29 7.75 -5.78
N VAL A 306 3.48 8.34 -4.91
CA VAL A 306 2.06 8.06 -4.76
C VAL A 306 1.28 9.29 -5.20
N ASP A 307 0.54 9.14 -6.29
CA ASP A 307 -0.19 10.20 -6.96
C ASP A 307 -1.69 9.86 -7.05
N ARG A 308 -2.48 10.87 -7.45
CA ARG A 308 -3.93 10.74 -7.67
C ARG A 308 -4.25 11.07 -9.13
N ILE A 309 -5.05 10.21 -9.75
CA ILE A 309 -5.58 10.44 -11.10
C ILE A 309 -7.09 10.32 -11.09
N SER A 310 -7.79 11.09 -11.94
CA SER A 310 -9.24 11.02 -12.01
C SER A 310 -9.72 9.62 -12.43
N ALA A 311 -10.57 9.00 -11.60
CA ALA A 311 -11.17 7.71 -11.94
C ALA A 311 -12.04 7.82 -13.21
N GLN A 312 -12.72 8.95 -13.41
CA GLN A 312 -13.53 9.17 -14.61
C GLN A 312 -12.67 9.24 -15.87
N SER A 313 -11.57 10.01 -15.84
CA SER A 313 -10.63 10.06 -16.98
C SER A 313 -10.07 8.68 -17.30
N PHE A 314 -9.71 7.90 -16.27
CA PHE A 314 -9.25 6.53 -16.44
C PHE A 314 -10.30 5.64 -17.11
N LEU A 315 -11.57 5.71 -16.68
CA LEU A 315 -12.70 4.99 -17.27
C LEU A 315 -12.98 5.40 -18.74
N ASP A 316 -12.69 6.66 -19.07
CA ASP A 316 -12.78 7.18 -20.43
C ASP A 316 -11.57 6.78 -21.30
N GLY A 317 -10.66 5.96 -20.77
CA GLY A 317 -9.47 5.47 -21.48
C GLY A 317 -8.32 6.48 -21.51
N LYS A 318 -8.38 7.55 -20.71
CA LYS A 318 -7.38 8.62 -20.66
C LYS A 318 -6.50 8.48 -19.44
N ILE A 319 -5.21 8.74 -19.61
CA ILE A 319 -4.24 8.82 -18.53
C ILE A 319 -3.19 9.88 -18.86
N ASP A 320 -2.58 10.47 -17.85
CA ASP A 320 -1.36 11.27 -17.98
C ASP A 320 -0.50 11.03 -16.75
N VAL A 321 0.43 10.08 -16.86
CA VAL A 321 1.38 9.74 -15.80
C VAL A 321 2.75 9.72 -16.44
N ILE A 322 3.68 10.52 -15.91
CA ILE A 322 5.05 10.67 -16.41
C ILE A 322 5.15 10.89 -17.94
N GLY A 323 4.14 11.52 -18.54
CA GLY A 323 4.07 11.79 -19.99
C GLY A 323 3.59 10.62 -20.85
N TYR A 324 3.15 9.50 -20.26
CA TYR A 324 2.45 8.43 -20.96
C TYR A 324 0.95 8.67 -20.96
N ARG A 325 0.35 8.54 -22.15
CA ARG A 325 -1.05 8.95 -22.40
C ARG A 325 -2.00 7.84 -22.86
N HIS A 326 -1.49 6.62 -23.04
CA HIS A 326 -2.29 5.49 -23.51
C HIS A 326 -2.25 4.32 -22.52
N LEU A 327 -3.44 3.77 -22.26
CA LEU A 327 -3.64 2.54 -21.50
C LEU A 327 -3.59 1.34 -22.46
N TYR A 328 -2.77 0.34 -22.16
CA TYR A 328 -2.63 -0.86 -22.98
C TYR A 328 -3.30 -2.08 -22.35
N SER A 329 -3.05 -2.31 -21.05
CA SER A 329 -3.69 -3.40 -20.32
C SER A 329 -3.81 -3.07 -18.84
N VAL A 330 -4.82 -3.67 -18.21
CA VAL A 330 -4.94 -3.76 -16.76
C VAL A 330 -4.82 -5.23 -16.37
N VAL A 331 -4.16 -5.52 -15.24
CA VAL A 331 -4.03 -6.89 -14.73
C VAL A 331 -4.95 -6.99 -13.51
N THR A 332 -6.16 -7.48 -13.72
CA THR A 332 -7.26 -7.39 -12.76
C THR A 332 -7.45 -8.70 -12.00
N PRO A 333 -7.91 -8.64 -10.74
CA PRO A 333 -8.31 -9.84 -10.03
C PRO A 333 -9.48 -10.53 -10.72
N THR A 334 -9.49 -11.86 -10.69
CA THR A 334 -10.58 -12.72 -11.14
C THR A 334 -11.16 -13.45 -9.93
N ALA A 335 -12.49 -13.62 -9.95
CA ALA A 335 -13.24 -14.33 -8.92
C ALA A 335 -13.04 -15.85 -9.03
#